data_AF-A0A6N7Q2C3-F1
#
_entry.id   AF-A0A6N7Q2C3-F1
#
_cell.length_a   1.000
_cell.length_b   1.000
_cell.length_c   1.000
_cell.angle_alpha   90.00
_cell.angle_beta   90.00
_cell.angle_gamma   90.00
#
_symmetry.space_group_name_H-M   'P 1'
#
loop_
_entity.id
_entity.type
_entity.pdbx_description
1 polymer ?
#
loop_
_entity_poly.entity_id
_entity_poly.type
_entity_poly.pdbx_seq_one_letter_code
_entity_poly.pdbx_strand_id
1 'polypeptide(L)'
;MAGDPKFPDVGEQHIDASDLTLPDITAERVQGLTKVHDGYEDVARLLINAKPDVLDRAGINPKDIERLSEEFAKEQRLTKLHAASVKLTELLFEGRQETRHVIGTLVAEAAAQTRRRAERTNNPAEVIGPLESLLEYQYGAAQKGAATRQKAKEAKGPKKD
;
A
#
# COMPACT_ATOMS: atom_id res chain seq x y z
N MET A 1 -23.96 -4.21 0.71
CA MET A 1 -24.02 -5.03 -0.51
C MET A 1 -22.68 -4.85 -1.17
N ALA A 2 -21.98 -5.92 -1.54
CA ALA A 2 -20.74 -5.77 -2.32
C ALA A 2 -21.11 -5.28 -3.73
N GLY A 3 -20.39 -4.29 -4.26
CA GLY A 3 -20.52 -3.84 -5.64
C GLY A 3 -20.10 -4.92 -6.63
N ASP A 4 -20.26 -4.64 -7.92
CA ASP A 4 -19.70 -5.48 -8.97
C ASP A 4 -18.17 -5.41 -8.89
N PRO A 5 -17.44 -6.52 -8.59
CA PRO A 5 -15.99 -6.51 -8.45
C PRO A 5 -15.27 -6.04 -9.70
N LYS A 6 -15.94 -6.13 -10.84
CA LYS A 6 -15.43 -5.54 -12.06
C LYS A 6 -15.41 -4.03 -11.91
N PHE A 7 -16.49 -3.37 -11.48
CA PHE A 7 -16.55 -1.92 -11.36
C PHE A 7 -16.47 -1.48 -9.88
N PRO A 8 -15.32 -1.66 -9.22
CA PRO A 8 -15.23 -1.40 -7.79
C PRO A 8 -15.32 0.08 -7.49
N ASP A 9 -16.03 0.41 -6.41
CA ASP A 9 -15.95 1.72 -5.80
C ASP A 9 -14.64 1.88 -5.02
N VAL A 10 -14.22 3.12 -4.80
CA VAL A 10 -13.01 3.42 -4.01
C VAL A 10 -13.19 2.91 -2.58
N GLY A 11 -12.29 2.01 -2.16
CA GLY A 11 -12.31 1.38 -0.84
C GLY A 11 -12.87 -0.04 -0.83
N GLU A 12 -13.40 -0.54 -1.95
CA GLU A 12 -13.72 -1.96 -2.06
C GLU A 12 -12.45 -2.83 -2.02
N GLN A 13 -12.56 -3.99 -1.37
CA GLN A 13 -11.44 -4.90 -1.15
C GLN A 13 -11.29 -5.97 -2.24
N HIS A 14 -12.25 -6.05 -3.16
CA HIS A 14 -12.25 -7.02 -4.24
C HIS A 14 -12.26 -6.27 -5.58
N ILE A 15 -11.19 -6.44 -6.35
CA ILE A 15 -10.97 -5.79 -7.65
C ILE A 15 -10.72 -6.88 -8.68
N ASP A 16 -11.57 -6.95 -9.71
CA ASP A 16 -11.43 -7.89 -10.83
C ASP A 16 -11.05 -7.15 -12.12
N ALA A 17 -9.84 -7.46 -12.62
CA ALA A 17 -9.31 -6.98 -13.90
C ALA A 17 -9.05 -8.13 -14.89
N SER A 18 -9.61 -9.33 -14.64
CA SER A 18 -9.37 -10.52 -15.47
C SER A 18 -9.89 -10.38 -16.91
N ASP A 19 -10.79 -9.44 -17.16
CA ASP A 19 -11.32 -9.10 -18.47
C ASP A 19 -10.37 -8.23 -19.32
N LEU A 20 -9.31 -7.68 -18.70
CA LEU A 20 -8.40 -6.74 -19.36
C LEU A 20 -7.04 -7.37 -19.67
N THR A 21 -6.52 -7.09 -20.87
CA THR A 21 -5.11 -7.31 -21.17
C THR A 21 -4.30 -6.08 -20.72
N LEU A 22 -3.50 -6.27 -19.66
CA LEU A 22 -2.62 -5.24 -19.09
C LEU A 22 -1.18 -5.44 -19.60
N PRO A 23 -0.70 -4.57 -20.51
CA PRO A 23 0.67 -4.68 -20.99
C PRO A 23 1.66 -4.19 -19.93
N ASP A 24 2.76 -4.91 -19.76
CA ASP A 24 3.95 -4.39 -19.08
C ASP A 24 4.69 -3.45 -20.06
N ILE A 25 4.73 -2.16 -19.74
CA ILE A 25 5.31 -1.13 -20.61
C ILE A 25 6.66 -0.73 -20.02
N THR A 26 7.75 -1.10 -20.72
CA THR A 26 9.11 -0.68 -20.33
C THR A 26 9.34 0.80 -20.58
N ALA A 27 10.37 1.37 -19.95
CA ALA A 27 10.74 2.78 -20.11
C ALA A 27 11.03 3.15 -21.59
N GLU A 28 11.64 2.24 -22.36
CA GLU A 28 11.92 2.42 -23.78
C GLU A 28 10.62 2.49 -24.59
N ARG A 29 9.65 1.65 -24.26
CA ARG A 29 8.35 1.61 -24.95
C ARG A 29 7.53 2.87 -24.68
N VAL A 30 7.63 3.46 -23.49
CA VAL A 30 6.94 4.72 -23.14
C VAL A 30 7.33 5.85 -24.10
N GLN A 31 8.59 5.91 -24.56
CA GLN A 31 9.07 6.98 -25.45
C GLN A 31 8.35 6.99 -26.81
N GLY A 32 7.84 5.84 -27.26
CA GLY A 32 7.09 5.71 -28.51
C GLY A 32 5.59 5.98 -28.38
N LEU A 33 5.08 6.21 -27.16
CA LEU A 33 3.65 6.46 -26.95
C LEU A 33 3.30 7.92 -27.25
N THR A 34 2.21 8.11 -28.00
CA THR A 34 1.66 9.44 -28.23
C THR A 34 1.00 9.94 -26.96
N LYS A 35 1.34 11.17 -26.54
CA LYS A 35 0.68 11.83 -25.42
C LYS A 35 -0.66 12.37 -25.88
N VAL A 36 -1.71 12.08 -25.13
CA VAL A 36 -3.00 12.76 -25.30
C VAL A 36 -2.93 14.15 -24.67
N HIS A 37 -3.71 15.08 -25.22
CA HIS A 37 -3.84 16.43 -24.69
C HIS A 37 -5.01 16.52 -23.70
N ASP A 38 -4.98 17.53 -22.84
CA ASP A 38 -6.09 17.85 -21.96
C ASP A 38 -7.38 18.08 -22.80
N GLY A 39 -8.49 17.53 -22.32
CA GLY A 39 -9.79 17.60 -23.02
C GLY A 39 -10.01 16.51 -24.08
N TYR A 40 -9.09 15.53 -24.24
CA TYR A 40 -9.28 14.43 -25.20
C TYR A 40 -10.57 13.62 -24.93
N GLU A 41 -11.00 13.49 -23.68
CA GLU A 41 -12.22 12.77 -23.30
C GLU A 41 -13.47 13.39 -23.93
N ASP A 42 -13.56 14.72 -23.92
CA ASP A 42 -14.70 15.44 -24.49
C ASP A 42 -14.70 15.32 -26.01
N VAL A 43 -13.53 15.37 -26.64
CA VAL A 43 -13.37 15.13 -28.08
C VAL A 43 -13.76 13.70 -28.44
N ALA A 44 -13.30 12.70 -27.66
CA ALA A 44 -13.64 11.30 -27.88
C ALA A 44 -15.15 11.08 -27.77
N ARG A 45 -15.80 11.61 -26.73
CA ARG A 45 -17.25 11.56 -26.56
C ARG A 45 -17.99 12.25 -27.70
N LEU A 46 -17.51 13.40 -28.16
CA LEU A 46 -18.11 14.11 -29.29
C LEU A 46 -18.07 13.25 -30.55
N LEU A 47 -16.93 12.62 -30.85
CA LEU A 47 -16.77 11.75 -32.02
C LEU A 47 -17.63 10.48 -31.93
N ILE A 48 -17.65 9.82 -30.77
CA ILE A 48 -18.45 8.61 -30.52
C ILE A 48 -19.95 8.89 -30.65
N ASN A 49 -20.42 10.06 -30.19
CA ASN A 49 -21.83 10.43 -30.22
C ASN A 49 -22.24 11.22 -31.48
N ALA A 50 -21.31 11.50 -32.38
CA ALA A 50 -21.61 12.24 -33.61
C ALA A 50 -22.54 11.41 -34.52
N LYS A 51 -23.44 12.10 -35.23
CA LYS A 51 -24.32 11.43 -36.18
C LYS A 51 -23.51 10.88 -37.36
N PRO A 52 -23.86 9.68 -37.89
CA PRO A 52 -23.13 9.08 -39.01
C PRO A 52 -23.02 9.98 -40.25
N ASP A 53 -24.04 10.78 -40.56
CA ASP A 53 -24.03 11.71 -41.70
C ASP A 53 -23.04 12.87 -41.53
N VAL A 54 -22.73 13.25 -40.29
CA VAL A 54 -21.73 14.28 -39.98
C VAL A 54 -20.34 13.68 -40.14
N LEU A 55 -20.13 12.46 -39.64
CA LEU A 55 -18.87 11.72 -39.76
C LEU A 55 -18.53 11.42 -41.21
N ASP A 56 -19.50 10.97 -42.01
CA ASP A 56 -19.35 10.69 -43.44
C ASP A 56 -18.97 11.96 -44.23
N ARG A 57 -19.67 13.08 -43.98
CA ARG A 57 -19.32 14.37 -44.59
C ARG A 57 -17.93 14.89 -44.20
N ALA A 58 -17.46 14.54 -43.00
CA ALA A 58 -16.11 14.85 -42.55
C ALA A 58 -15.05 13.86 -43.07
N GLY A 59 -15.45 12.82 -43.80
CA GLY A 59 -14.56 11.77 -44.31
C GLY A 59 -14.00 10.86 -43.21
N ILE A 60 -14.67 10.77 -42.06
CA ILE A 60 -14.24 9.94 -40.93
C ILE A 60 -14.77 8.52 -41.12
N ASN A 61 -13.86 7.55 -41.07
CA ASN A 61 -14.19 6.14 -41.22
C ASN A 61 -14.97 5.62 -39.99
N PRO A 62 -16.18 5.04 -40.17
CA PRO A 62 -16.97 4.49 -39.06
C PRO A 62 -16.22 3.44 -38.22
N LYS A 63 -15.34 2.65 -38.84
CA LYS A 63 -14.54 1.63 -38.12
C LYS A 63 -13.55 2.25 -37.13
N ASP A 64 -13.04 3.43 -37.44
CA ASP A 64 -12.13 4.14 -36.53
C ASP A 64 -12.92 4.69 -35.32
N ILE A 65 -14.19 5.06 -35.50
CA ILE A 65 -15.08 5.48 -34.41
C ILE A 65 -15.48 4.29 -33.53
N GLU A 66 -15.78 3.12 -34.12
CA GLU A 66 -16.02 1.88 -33.37
C GLU A 66 -14.81 1.54 -32.50
N ARG A 67 -13.61 1.52 -33.09
CA ARG A 67 -12.36 1.26 -32.37
C ARG A 67 -12.09 2.30 -31.28
N LEU A 68 -12.34 3.59 -31.56
CA LEU A 68 -12.23 4.66 -30.57
C LEU A 68 -13.17 4.40 -29.39
N SER A 69 -14.41 3.98 -29.65
CA SER A 69 -15.38 3.68 -28.60
C SER A 69 -14.93 2.52 -27.71
N GLU A 70 -14.37 1.46 -28.29
CA GLU A 70 -13.85 0.31 -27.54
C GLU A 70 -12.66 0.70 -26.65
N GLU A 71 -11.66 1.39 -27.22
CA GLU A 71 -10.47 1.82 -26.48
C GLU A 71 -10.82 2.87 -25.40
N PHE A 72 -11.78 3.75 -25.67
CA PHE A 72 -12.24 4.73 -24.68
C PHE A 72 -13.00 4.08 -23.52
N ALA A 73 -13.84 3.08 -23.78
CA ALA A 73 -14.48 2.31 -22.73
C ALA A 73 -13.45 1.54 -21.87
N LYS A 74 -12.41 1.00 -22.52
CA LYS A 74 -11.29 0.33 -21.84
C LYS A 74 -10.46 1.31 -20.99
N GLU A 75 -10.21 2.52 -21.47
CA GLU A 75 -9.51 3.56 -20.69
C GLU A 75 -10.30 3.92 -19.43
N GLN A 76 -11.60 4.21 -19.55
CA GLN A 76 -12.43 4.57 -18.39
C GLN A 76 -12.45 3.46 -17.34
N ARG A 77 -12.49 2.23 -17.83
CA ARG A 77 -12.40 1.02 -17.03
C ARG A 77 -11.08 0.92 -16.28
N LEU A 78 -9.95 1.13 -16.95
CA LEU A 78 -8.62 1.17 -16.33
C LEU A 78 -8.53 2.28 -15.28
N THR A 79 -9.07 3.45 -15.56
CA THR A 79 -9.07 4.61 -14.64
C THR A 79 -9.82 4.32 -13.35
N LYS A 80 -10.99 3.66 -13.41
CA LYS A 80 -11.73 3.22 -12.20
C LYS A 80 -10.95 2.18 -11.40
N LEU A 81 -10.43 1.15 -12.06
CA LEU A 81 -9.65 0.10 -11.41
C LEU A 81 -8.38 0.65 -10.76
N HIS A 82 -7.72 1.62 -11.40
CA HIS A 82 -6.54 2.29 -10.86
C HIS A 82 -6.86 3.06 -9.58
N ALA A 83 -7.94 3.85 -9.55
CA ALA A 83 -8.34 4.58 -8.34
C ALA A 83 -8.65 3.62 -7.17
N ALA A 84 -9.36 2.53 -7.44
CA ALA A 84 -9.65 1.51 -6.43
C ALA A 84 -8.38 0.79 -5.95
N SER A 85 -7.44 0.45 -6.84
CA SER A 85 -6.22 -0.27 -6.48
C SER A 85 -5.23 0.57 -5.67
N VAL A 86 -5.14 1.88 -5.94
CA VAL A 86 -4.39 2.82 -5.10
C VAL A 86 -4.96 2.79 -3.69
N LYS A 87 -6.29 2.89 -3.53
CA LYS A 87 -6.90 2.87 -2.21
C LYS A 87 -6.73 1.52 -1.50
N LEU A 88 -6.86 0.41 -2.21
CA LEU A 88 -6.60 -0.92 -1.66
C LEU A 88 -5.15 -1.03 -1.14
N THR A 89 -4.18 -0.49 -1.88
CA THR A 89 -2.78 -0.45 -1.45
C THR A 89 -2.58 0.32 -0.16
N GLU A 90 -3.24 1.48 -0.01
CA GLU A 90 -3.24 2.25 1.24
C GLU A 90 -3.82 1.42 2.40
N LEU A 91 -4.99 0.80 2.20
CA LEU A 91 -5.66 -0.01 3.23
C LEU A 91 -4.79 -1.22 3.66
N LEU A 92 -4.09 -1.85 2.72
CA LEU A 92 -3.14 -2.93 3.03
C LEU A 92 -1.96 -2.41 3.86
N PHE A 93 -1.46 -1.21 3.56
CA PHE A 93 -0.39 -0.59 4.34
C PHE A 93 -0.87 -0.26 5.77
N GLU A 94 -2.04 0.36 5.91
CA GLU A 94 -2.65 0.68 7.21
C GLU A 94 -2.90 -0.59 8.03
N GLY A 95 -3.52 -1.61 7.43
CA GLY A 95 -3.77 -2.89 8.08
C GLY A 95 -2.48 -3.59 8.54
N ARG A 96 -1.39 -3.46 7.77
CA ARG A 96 -0.07 -3.95 8.19
C ARG A 96 0.44 -3.21 9.44
N GLN A 97 0.25 -1.90 9.55
CA GLN A 97 0.68 -1.15 10.73
C GLN A 97 -0.13 -1.51 11.96
N GLU A 98 -1.46 -1.61 11.82
CA GLU A 98 -2.35 -2.03 12.90
C GLU A 98 -1.97 -3.44 13.40
N THR A 99 -1.79 -4.38 12.48
CA THR A 99 -1.37 -5.75 12.80
C THR A 99 -0.03 -5.76 13.55
N ARG A 100 0.93 -4.94 13.11
CA ARG A 100 2.24 -4.81 13.79
C ARG A 100 2.11 -4.24 15.19
N HIS A 101 1.23 -3.26 15.39
CA HIS A 101 0.95 -2.70 16.71
C HIS A 101 0.41 -3.78 17.66
N VAL A 102 -0.56 -4.58 17.20
CA VAL A 102 -1.11 -5.71 17.96
C VAL A 102 -0.01 -6.72 18.30
N ILE A 103 0.79 -7.14 17.31
CA ILE A 103 1.93 -8.06 17.53
C ILE A 103 2.89 -7.48 18.58
N GLY A 104 3.27 -6.21 18.45
CA GLY A 104 4.17 -5.55 19.39
C GLY A 104 3.63 -5.52 20.82
N THR A 105 2.33 -5.27 20.98
CA THR A 105 1.64 -5.30 22.28
C THR A 105 1.67 -6.70 22.90
N LEU A 106 1.37 -7.73 22.10
CA LEU A 106 1.41 -9.13 22.55
C LEU A 106 2.83 -9.57 22.93
N VAL A 107 3.84 -9.18 22.15
CA VAL A 107 5.25 -9.44 22.44
C VAL A 107 5.67 -8.78 23.76
N ALA A 108 5.30 -7.52 23.97
CA ALA A 108 5.59 -6.79 25.20
C ALA A 108 4.92 -7.43 26.42
N GLU A 109 3.66 -7.85 26.27
CA GLU A 109 2.93 -8.54 27.32
C GLU A 109 3.56 -9.90 27.65
N ALA A 110 3.92 -10.69 26.64
CA ALA A 110 4.61 -11.96 26.82
C ALA A 110 5.93 -11.76 27.59
N ALA A 111 6.73 -10.77 27.22
CA ALA A 111 7.97 -10.43 27.93
C ALA A 111 7.71 -10.04 29.40
N ALA A 112 6.65 -9.27 29.68
CA ALA A 112 6.26 -8.90 31.04
C ALA A 112 5.75 -10.10 31.85
N GLN A 113 5.01 -11.02 31.23
CA GLN A 113 4.57 -12.27 31.86
C GLN A 113 5.77 -13.18 32.19
N THR A 114 6.72 -13.35 31.27
CA THR A 114 7.97 -14.12 31.48
C THR A 114 8.73 -13.60 32.69
N ARG A 115 8.92 -12.27 32.79
CA ARG A 115 9.59 -11.66 33.95
C ARG A 115 8.84 -11.92 35.25
N ARG A 116 7.53 -11.66 35.28
CA ARG A 116 6.69 -11.90 36.47
C ARG A 116 6.73 -13.37 36.90
N ARG A 117 6.83 -14.31 35.96
CA ARG A 117 6.95 -15.75 36.26
C ARG A 117 8.33 -16.09 36.83
N ALA A 118 9.40 -15.57 36.21
CA ALA A 118 10.76 -15.76 36.68
C ALA A 118 10.97 -15.23 38.11
N GLU A 119 10.35 -14.10 38.46
CA GLU A 119 10.41 -13.50 39.81
C GLU A 119 9.72 -14.36 40.90
N ARG A 120 8.81 -15.27 40.52
CA ARG A 120 7.99 -16.07 41.45
C ARG A 120 8.43 -17.53 41.57
N THR A 121 9.42 -17.96 40.79
CA THR A 121 9.89 -19.35 40.78
C THR A 121 11.21 -19.49 41.55
N ASN A 122 11.47 -20.70 42.06
CA ASN A 122 12.73 -21.02 42.71
C ASN A 122 13.88 -21.21 41.70
N ASN A 123 13.58 -21.37 40.41
CA ASN A 123 14.59 -21.48 39.34
C ASN A 123 14.28 -20.51 38.18
N PRO A 124 14.63 -19.21 38.30
CA PRO A 124 14.34 -18.20 37.29
C PRO A 124 15.04 -18.46 35.94
N ALA A 125 16.21 -19.11 35.97
CA ALA A 125 17.02 -19.38 34.79
C ALA A 125 16.32 -20.33 33.82
N GLU A 126 15.56 -21.31 34.32
CA GLU A 126 14.77 -22.22 33.47
C GLU A 126 13.63 -21.51 32.74
N VAL A 127 13.12 -20.40 33.29
CA VAL A 127 12.04 -19.60 32.67
C VAL A 127 12.62 -18.58 31.68
N ILE A 128 13.72 -17.92 32.05
CA ILE A 128 14.32 -16.85 31.25
C ILE A 128 15.13 -17.41 30.08
N GLY A 129 15.92 -18.47 30.30
CA GLY A 129 16.87 -18.99 29.32
C GLY A 129 16.27 -19.25 27.94
N PRO A 130 15.15 -20.00 27.84
CA PRO A 130 14.50 -20.24 26.55
C PRO A 130 13.89 -19.00 25.88
N LEU A 131 13.69 -17.92 26.62
CA LEU A 131 13.02 -16.69 26.18
C LEU A 131 13.96 -15.46 26.23
N GLU A 132 15.28 -15.69 26.25
CA GLU A 132 16.27 -14.61 26.34
C GLU A 132 16.15 -13.63 25.17
N SER A 133 16.02 -14.12 23.92
CA SER A 133 15.86 -13.26 22.75
C SER A 133 14.61 -12.36 22.79
N LEU A 134 13.51 -12.84 23.41
CA LEU A 134 12.30 -12.05 23.62
C LEU A 134 12.56 -10.88 24.57
N LEU A 135 13.26 -11.15 25.68
CA LEU A 135 13.60 -10.12 26.66
C LEU A 135 14.64 -9.14 26.10
N GLU A 136 15.62 -9.62 25.34
CA GLU A 136 16.59 -8.77 24.66
C GLU A 136 15.91 -7.85 23.64
N TYR A 137 14.98 -8.37 22.84
CA TYR A 137 14.20 -7.55 21.91
C TYR A 137 13.40 -6.46 22.65
N GLN A 138 12.67 -6.82 23.70
CA GLN A 138 11.79 -5.90 24.42
C GLN A 138 12.57 -4.84 25.21
N TYR A 139 13.69 -5.20 25.84
CA TYR A 139 14.39 -4.35 26.80
C TYR A 139 15.76 -3.85 26.31
N GLY A 140 16.31 -4.40 25.24
CA GLY A 140 17.66 -4.10 24.76
C GLY A 140 17.85 -2.62 24.39
N ALA A 141 16.84 -1.98 23.81
CA ALA A 141 16.89 -0.54 23.53
C ALA A 141 16.96 0.31 24.80
N ALA A 142 16.14 -0.01 25.81
CA ALA A 142 16.15 0.69 27.09
C ALA A 142 17.48 0.48 27.85
N GLN A 143 18.02 -0.74 27.81
CA GLN A 143 19.33 -1.07 28.39
C GLN A 143 20.47 -0.30 27.72
N LYS A 144 20.51 -0.27 26.38
CA LYS A 144 21.50 0.53 25.61
C LYS A 144 21.38 2.01 25.96
N GLY A 145 20.17 2.55 26.03
CA GLY A 145 19.92 3.94 26.41
C GLY A 145 20.39 4.26 27.84
N ALA A 146 20.16 3.37 28.80
CA ALA A 146 20.65 3.51 30.17
C ALA A 146 22.17 3.48 30.22
N ALA A 147 22.81 2.52 29.54
CA ALA A 147 24.27 2.42 29.47
C ALA A 147 24.92 3.67 28.87
N THR A 148 24.37 4.22 27.78
CA THR A 148 24.87 5.46 27.18
C THR A 148 24.77 6.65 28.14
N ARG A 149 23.64 6.79 28.86
CA ARG A 149 23.47 7.86 29.85
C ARG A 149 24.45 7.75 31.01
N GLN A 150 24.73 6.54 31.47
CA GLN A 150 25.69 6.31 32.54
C GLN A 150 27.11 6.68 32.11
N LYS A 151 27.56 6.21 30.94
CA LYS A 151 28.87 6.60 30.37
C LYS A 151 29.02 8.11 30.20
N ALA A 152 27.95 8.80 29.78
CA ALA A 152 27.96 10.26 29.63
C ALA A 152 28.06 11.00 30.98
N LYS A 153 27.50 10.45 32.07
CA LYS A 153 27.65 11.01 33.42
C LYS A 153 29.07 10.82 33.94
N GLU A 154 29.63 9.63 33.77
CA GLU A 154 31.01 9.31 34.16
C GLU A 154 32.02 10.20 33.41
N ALA A 155 31.81 10.43 32.11
CA ALA A 155 32.66 11.29 31.30
C ALA A 155 32.60 12.79 31.66
N LYS A 156 31.52 13.27 32.28
CA LYS A 156 31.39 14.68 32.69
C LYS A 156 32.11 15.02 34.00
N GLY A 157 32.59 14.01 34.74
CA GLY A 157 33.26 14.18 36.03
C GLY A 157 32.35 14.81 37.11
N PRO A 158 32.73 14.72 38.40
CA PRO A 158 32.04 15.49 39.44
C PRO A 158 32.19 16.98 39.13
N LYS A 159 31.08 17.73 39.13
CA LYS A 159 31.15 19.19 39.15
C LYS A 159 31.99 19.56 40.37
N LYS A 160 33.16 20.16 40.14
CA LYS A 160 33.90 20.84 41.22
C LYS A 160 33.06 22.05 41.60
N ASP A 161 32.41 21.96 42.75
CA ASP A 161 31.80 23.09 43.45
C ASP A 161 32.90 24.02 43.99
#